data_AF-A0A9W9JW84-F1
#
_entry.id   AF-A0A9W9JW84-F1
#
_cell.length_a   1.000
_cell.length_b   1.000
_cell.length_c   1.000
_cell.angle_alpha   90.00
_cell.angle_beta   90.00
_cell.angle_gamma   90.00
#
_symmetry.space_group_name_H-M   'P 1'
#
loop_
_entity.id
_entity.type
_entity.pdbx_description
1 polymer ?
#
loop_
_entity_poly.entity_id
_entity_poly.type
_entity_poly.pdbx_seq_one_letter_code
_entity_poly.pdbx_strand_id
1 'polypeptide(L)'
;MAVAQSAYPWASLPKQFAKFTNCTAGLDLTLRLIQALAQVAAEIGIDNALAMKCSMVTSQLAMARRYFRFFCFIDCFGHVHDLLVGDAVATGNILRTMEMAESSLLGLYFVMEDLTMLHDMNIWLVPWYTPVLVEANKLWFYAICTSLTRTIWQLLFDQNSRNREPRSKSKAEKRKSKSKPAPHSTQGPSSTALIRKIVVGGCDITLPASFLGWTTLGDLGIGVGMVVSTVLASLDVWEKAQ
;
A
#
# COMPACT_ATOMS: atom_id res chain seq x y z
N MET A 1 20.76 42.90 18.39
CA MET A 1 19.78 42.40 17.42
C MET A 1 20.23 41.03 16.96
N ALA A 2 19.66 39.95 17.52
CA ALA A 2 19.96 38.58 17.10
C ALA A 2 18.82 38.11 16.19
N VAL A 3 19.11 38.00 14.90
CA VAL A 3 18.18 37.43 13.92
C VAL A 3 18.13 35.93 14.15
N ALA A 4 17.00 35.44 14.66
CA ALA A 4 16.68 34.02 14.64
C ALA A 4 16.32 33.64 13.19
N GLN A 5 17.28 33.07 12.47
CA GLN A 5 16.99 32.36 11.22
C GLN A 5 16.33 31.03 11.57
N SER A 6 15.02 30.93 11.35
CA SER A 6 14.29 29.67 11.34
C SER A 6 14.73 28.85 10.13
N ALA A 7 15.58 27.85 10.35
CA ALA A 7 15.99 26.89 9.35
C ALA A 7 14.89 25.87 9.09
N TYR A 8 14.18 26.01 7.97
CA TYR A 8 13.53 24.89 7.28
C TYR A 8 13.91 24.99 5.80
N PRO A 9 14.90 24.21 5.31
CA PRO A 9 15.16 24.18 3.88
C PRO A 9 14.07 23.31 3.25
N TRP A 10 13.14 23.93 2.53
CA TRP A 10 12.36 23.21 1.53
C TRP A 10 13.38 22.61 0.55
N ALA A 11 13.62 21.30 0.65
CA ALA A 11 14.41 20.60 -0.35
C ALA A 11 13.78 20.90 -1.71
N SER A 12 14.60 21.23 -2.72
CA SER A 12 14.08 21.46 -4.07
C SER A 12 13.28 20.25 -4.53
N LEU A 13 12.15 20.46 -5.23
CA LEU A 13 11.27 19.37 -5.69
C LEU A 13 12.03 18.20 -6.36
N PRO A 14 13.09 18.44 -7.17
CA PRO A 14 13.89 17.35 -7.73
C PRO A 14 14.61 16.50 -6.67
N LYS A 15 15.08 17.10 -5.56
CA LYS A 15 15.72 16.36 -4.46
C LYS A 15 14.71 15.52 -3.69
N GLN A 16 13.50 16.03 -3.48
CA GLN A 16 12.42 15.27 -2.85
C GLN A 16 11.99 14.08 -3.71
N PHE A 17 11.89 14.30 -5.03
CA PHE A 17 11.58 13.25 -5.99
C PHE A 17 12.68 12.19 -6.09
N ALA A 18 13.95 12.61 -6.07
CA ALA A 18 15.07 11.68 -5.99
C ALA A 18 15.01 10.83 -4.72
N LYS A 19 14.69 11.44 -3.55
CA LYS A 19 14.55 10.69 -2.29
C LYS A 19 13.40 9.67 -2.34
N PHE A 20 12.28 10.03 -2.96
CA PHE A 20 11.15 9.13 -3.18
C PHE A 20 11.47 7.97 -4.13
N THR A 21 12.07 8.25 -5.27
CA THR A 21 12.39 7.20 -6.26
C THR A 21 13.57 6.31 -5.84
N ASN A 22 14.43 6.78 -4.94
CA ASN A 22 15.50 5.99 -4.36
C ASN A 22 15.01 4.99 -3.29
N CYS A 23 13.75 5.06 -2.84
CA CYS A 23 13.18 4.02 -2.00
C CYS A 23 12.44 2.98 -2.86
N THR A 24 12.60 1.69 -2.54
CA THR A 24 12.00 0.59 -3.30
C THR A 24 10.48 0.76 -3.46
N ALA A 25 9.80 1.20 -2.41
CA ALA A 25 8.36 1.47 -2.44
C ALA A 25 8.00 2.60 -3.42
N GLY A 26 8.71 3.73 -3.38
CA GLY A 26 8.44 4.85 -4.27
C GLY A 26 8.75 4.52 -5.73
N LEU A 27 9.78 3.71 -5.98
CA LEU A 27 10.09 3.20 -7.31
C LEU A 27 9.01 2.25 -7.83
N ASP A 28 8.55 1.26 -7.04
CA ASP A 28 7.44 0.37 -7.42
C ASP A 28 6.18 1.17 -7.76
N LEU A 29 5.82 2.16 -6.94
CA LEU A 29 4.65 3.00 -7.21
C LEU A 29 4.82 3.86 -8.46
N THR A 30 6.04 4.33 -8.75
CA THR A 30 6.32 5.07 -9.99
C THR A 30 6.11 4.17 -11.21
N LEU A 31 6.63 2.94 -11.16
CA LEU A 31 6.42 1.96 -12.22
C LEU A 31 4.95 1.55 -12.34
N ARG A 32 4.26 1.41 -11.20
CA ARG A 32 2.82 1.13 -11.13
C ARG A 32 2.02 2.22 -11.84
N LEU A 33 2.39 3.48 -11.64
CA LEU A 33 1.72 4.61 -12.27
C LEU A 33 1.95 4.59 -13.79
N ILE A 34 3.19 4.37 -14.24
CA ILE A 34 3.50 4.29 -15.68
C ILE A 34 2.77 3.10 -16.32
N GLN A 35 2.73 1.95 -15.65
CA GLN A 35 1.99 0.78 -16.09
C GLN A 35 0.49 1.08 -16.25
N ALA A 36 -0.12 1.72 -15.24
CA ALA A 36 -1.54 2.06 -15.26
C ALA A 36 -1.87 3.06 -16.36
N LEU A 37 -1.01 4.06 -16.58
CA LEU A 37 -1.16 5.02 -17.68
C LEU A 37 -1.01 4.35 -19.05
N ALA A 38 -0.06 3.42 -19.20
CA ALA A 38 0.10 2.64 -20.42
C ALA A 38 -1.13 1.77 -20.71
N GLN A 39 -1.71 1.14 -19.68
CA GLN A 39 -2.96 0.38 -19.81
C GLN A 39 -4.13 1.27 -20.25
N VAL A 40 -4.31 2.44 -19.63
CA VAL A 40 -5.35 3.39 -20.05
C VAL A 40 -5.13 3.88 -21.49
N ALA A 41 -3.87 4.14 -21.87
CA ALA A 41 -3.53 4.56 -23.23
C ALA A 41 -3.77 3.45 -24.26
N ALA A 42 -3.60 2.17 -23.90
CA ALA A 42 -3.90 1.04 -24.77
C ALA A 42 -5.39 0.98 -25.12
N GLU A 43 -6.26 1.26 -24.16
CA GLU A 43 -7.72 1.22 -24.32
C GLU A 43 -8.29 2.43 -25.05
N ILE A 44 -7.67 3.60 -24.92
CA ILE A 44 -8.09 4.85 -25.60
C ILE A 44 -7.46 4.96 -27.00
N GLY A 45 -6.39 4.21 -27.25
CA GLY A 45 -5.64 4.27 -28.50
C GLY A 45 -6.49 3.93 -29.71
N ILE A 46 -6.54 4.86 -30.68
CA ILE A 46 -7.27 4.65 -31.95
C ILE A 46 -6.48 3.72 -32.88
N ASP A 47 -5.15 3.73 -32.78
CA ASP A 47 -4.26 2.90 -33.61
C ASP A 47 -3.91 1.58 -32.90
N ASN A 48 -4.16 0.46 -33.58
CA ASN A 48 -3.85 -0.88 -33.12
C ASN A 48 -2.34 -1.10 -32.87
N ALA A 49 -1.47 -0.44 -33.66
CA ALA A 49 -0.03 -0.53 -33.46
C ALA A 49 0.42 0.14 -32.15
N LEU A 50 -0.23 1.24 -31.76
CA LEU A 50 0.02 1.92 -30.49
C LEU A 50 -0.51 1.08 -29.32
N ALA A 51 -1.72 0.53 -29.44
CA ALA A 51 -2.34 -0.31 -28.42
C ALA A 51 -1.45 -1.53 -28.08
N MET A 52 -0.97 -2.27 -29.09
CA MET A 52 -0.07 -3.42 -28.87
C MET A 52 1.23 -3.04 -28.14
N LYS A 53 1.84 -1.90 -28.50
CA LYS A 53 3.05 -1.41 -27.83
C LYS A 53 2.77 -1.06 -26.37
N CYS A 54 1.63 -0.41 -26.10
CA CYS A 54 1.21 -0.09 -24.74
C CYS A 54 0.95 -1.36 -23.92
N SER A 55 0.30 -2.39 -24.47
CA SER A 55 0.12 -3.68 -23.79
C SER A 55 1.44 -4.40 -23.50
N MET A 56 2.41 -4.34 -24.42
CA MET A 56 3.77 -4.84 -24.17
C MET A 56 4.43 -4.09 -23.00
N VAL A 57 4.38 -2.75 -23.00
CA VAL A 57 4.92 -1.93 -21.91
C VAL A 57 4.26 -2.28 -20.58
N THR A 58 2.94 -2.42 -20.55
CA THR A 58 2.19 -2.83 -19.35
C THR A 58 2.69 -4.17 -18.80
N SER A 59 2.88 -5.16 -19.67
CA SER A 59 3.34 -6.50 -19.29
C SER A 59 4.78 -6.48 -18.75
N GLN A 60 5.67 -5.73 -19.42
CA GLN A 60 7.06 -5.59 -18.99
C GLN A 60 7.20 -4.82 -17.67
N LEU A 61 6.38 -3.79 -17.45
CA LEU A 61 6.36 -3.05 -16.20
C LEU A 61 5.74 -3.87 -15.06
N ALA A 62 4.69 -4.65 -15.33
CA ALA A 62 4.13 -5.58 -14.36
C ALA A 62 5.21 -6.57 -13.87
N MET A 63 5.99 -7.11 -14.80
CA MET A 63 7.14 -7.95 -14.49
C MET A 63 8.21 -7.20 -13.69
N ALA A 64 8.61 -6.01 -14.13
CA ALA A 64 9.62 -5.20 -13.44
C ALA A 64 9.28 -4.98 -11.96
N ARG A 65 8.00 -4.71 -11.68
CA ARG A 65 7.47 -4.51 -10.33
C ARG A 65 7.49 -5.76 -9.46
N ARG A 66 7.39 -6.95 -10.04
CA ARG A 66 7.55 -8.21 -9.29
C ARG A 66 8.96 -8.35 -8.74
N TYR A 67 9.99 -7.99 -9.51
CA TYR A 67 11.37 -8.02 -8.99
C TYR A 67 11.57 -7.13 -7.75
N PHE A 68 10.93 -5.94 -7.72
CA PHE A 68 11.02 -5.05 -6.54
C PHE A 68 10.29 -5.60 -5.32
N ARG A 69 9.27 -6.45 -5.52
CA ARG A 69 8.48 -7.07 -4.46
C ARG A 69 8.93 -8.48 -4.08
N PHE A 70 9.94 -9.03 -4.77
CA PHE A 70 10.38 -10.43 -4.64
C PHE A 70 10.71 -10.87 -3.21
N PHE A 71 11.18 -9.96 -2.35
CA PHE A 71 11.48 -10.28 -0.95
C PHE A 71 10.46 -9.71 0.05
N CYS A 72 9.38 -9.07 -0.42
CA CYS A 72 8.35 -8.49 0.46
C CYS A 72 7.61 -9.55 1.28
N PHE A 73 7.62 -10.83 0.88
CA PHE A 73 7.09 -11.91 1.70
C PHE A 73 7.83 -12.05 3.04
N ILE A 74 9.13 -11.72 3.09
CA ILE A 74 9.94 -11.78 4.32
C ILE A 74 9.44 -10.74 5.31
N ASP A 75 9.17 -9.52 4.85
CA ASP A 75 8.61 -8.46 5.69
C ASP A 75 7.22 -8.85 6.22
N CYS A 76 6.40 -9.49 5.38
CA CYS A 76 5.07 -9.97 5.77
C CYS A 76 5.15 -11.02 6.88
N PHE A 77 6.01 -12.03 6.74
CA PHE A 77 6.16 -13.08 7.76
C PHE A 77 6.91 -12.58 9.00
N GLY A 78 7.84 -11.63 8.86
CA GLY A 78 8.44 -10.92 9.99
C GLY A 78 7.39 -10.18 10.82
N HIS A 79 6.48 -9.47 10.16
CA HIS A 79 5.36 -8.79 10.84
C HIS A 79 4.45 -9.78 11.57
N VAL A 80 4.13 -10.92 10.95
CA VAL A 80 3.36 -12.00 11.59
C VAL A 80 4.07 -12.53 12.83
N HIS A 81 5.38 -12.74 12.75
CA HIS A 81 6.19 -13.19 13.88
C HIS A 81 6.19 -12.16 15.02
N ASP A 82 6.36 -10.88 14.72
CA ASP A 82 6.33 -9.80 15.72
C ASP A 82 4.95 -9.69 16.37
N LEU A 83 3.89 -9.85 15.59
CA LEU A 83 2.51 -9.97 16.07
C LEU A 83 2.22 -11.29 16.77
N LEU A 84 3.11 -12.28 16.79
CA LEU A 84 2.94 -13.50 17.58
C LEU A 84 3.66 -13.38 18.92
N VAL A 85 4.86 -12.80 18.91
CA VAL A 85 5.72 -12.63 20.09
C VAL A 85 5.34 -11.42 20.93
N GLY A 86 4.75 -10.36 20.33
CA GLY A 86 4.43 -9.12 21.04
C GLY A 86 3.41 -9.28 22.18
N ASP A 87 3.59 -8.55 23.29
CA ASP A 87 2.72 -8.63 24.46
C ASP A 87 1.29 -8.09 24.19
N ALA A 88 0.27 -8.82 24.65
CA ALA A 88 -1.14 -8.65 24.29
C ALA A 88 -1.90 -7.56 25.07
N VAL A 89 -1.29 -6.38 25.31
CA VAL A 89 -1.82 -5.45 26.34
C VAL A 89 -2.58 -4.22 25.79
N ALA A 90 -2.48 -3.87 24.49
CA ALA A 90 -3.03 -2.58 24.02
C ALA A 90 -4.03 -2.61 22.85
N THR A 91 -4.08 -3.68 22.05
CA THR A 91 -4.92 -3.73 20.84
C THR A 91 -5.81 -4.96 20.90
N GLY A 92 -7.13 -4.79 20.81
CA GLY A 92 -8.10 -5.89 20.97
C GLY A 92 -7.75 -7.11 20.11
N ASN A 93 -7.81 -8.31 20.71
CA ASN A 93 -7.32 -9.56 20.10
C ASN A 93 -7.81 -9.78 18.66
N ILE A 94 -9.05 -9.38 18.35
CA ILE A 94 -9.65 -9.52 17.01
C ILE A 94 -8.89 -8.69 15.96
N LEU A 95 -8.57 -7.42 16.28
CA LEU A 95 -7.89 -6.52 15.37
C LEU A 95 -6.47 -7.03 15.05
N ARG A 96 -5.79 -7.58 16.05
CA ARG A 96 -4.49 -8.25 15.90
C ARG A 96 -4.59 -9.50 15.02
N THR A 97 -5.61 -10.34 15.21
CA THR A 97 -5.80 -11.53 14.38
C THR A 97 -6.10 -11.18 12.92
N MET A 98 -6.86 -10.10 12.66
CA MET A 98 -7.13 -9.61 11.30
C MET A 98 -5.84 -9.11 10.63
N GLU A 99 -5.01 -8.38 11.37
CA GLU A 99 -3.72 -7.90 10.86
C GLU A 99 -2.74 -9.04 10.60
N MET A 100 -2.70 -10.04 11.47
CA MET A 100 -1.91 -11.26 11.27
C MET A 100 -2.40 -12.05 10.04
N ALA A 101 -3.71 -12.15 9.83
CA ALA A 101 -4.29 -12.80 8.66
C ALA A 101 -3.96 -12.05 7.37
N GLU A 102 -4.11 -10.71 7.37
CA GLU A 102 -3.74 -9.83 6.26
C GLU A 102 -2.28 -10.09 5.83
N SER A 103 -1.34 -10.00 6.77
CA SER A 103 0.09 -10.21 6.48
C SER A 103 0.41 -11.64 6.06
N SER A 104 -0.26 -12.65 6.62
CA SER A 104 -0.05 -14.06 6.21
C SER A 104 -0.52 -14.32 4.79
N LEU A 105 -1.69 -13.79 4.42
CA LEU A 105 -2.28 -13.93 3.07
C LEU A 105 -1.44 -13.19 2.03
N LEU A 106 -0.99 -11.96 2.34
CA LEU A 106 -0.07 -11.19 1.50
C LEU A 106 1.27 -11.89 1.32
N GLY A 107 1.85 -12.42 2.40
CA GLY A 107 3.10 -13.18 2.34
C GLY A 107 2.99 -14.40 1.43
N LEU A 108 1.92 -15.18 1.55
CA LEU A 108 1.70 -16.35 0.69
C LEU A 108 1.42 -15.97 -0.77
N TYR A 109 0.71 -14.85 -1.01
CA TYR A 109 0.53 -14.30 -2.36
C TYR A 109 1.89 -14.00 -3.02
N PHE A 110 2.79 -13.29 -2.34
CA PHE A 110 4.12 -12.98 -2.88
C PHE A 110 4.91 -14.24 -3.21
N VAL A 111 4.94 -15.23 -2.29
CA VAL A 111 5.62 -16.52 -2.53
C VAL A 111 5.08 -17.20 -3.79
N MET A 112 3.75 -17.26 -3.96
CA MET A 112 3.14 -17.89 -5.14
C MET A 112 3.37 -17.07 -6.42
N GLU A 113 3.34 -15.74 -6.36
CA GLU A 113 3.67 -14.87 -7.49
C GLU A 113 5.13 -15.09 -7.94
N ASP A 114 6.06 -15.17 -6.99
CA ASP A 114 7.49 -15.38 -7.25
C ASP A 114 7.77 -16.75 -7.87
N LEU A 115 7.05 -17.80 -7.45
CA LEU A 115 7.14 -19.13 -8.05
C LEU A 115 6.76 -19.14 -9.54
N THR A 116 5.90 -18.21 -9.97
CA THR A 116 5.47 -18.08 -11.37
C THR A 116 6.36 -17.16 -12.21
N MET A 117 7.32 -16.44 -11.59
CA MET A 117 8.10 -15.42 -12.27
C MET A 117 8.93 -15.96 -13.44
N LEU A 118 9.56 -17.14 -13.29
CA LEU A 118 10.35 -17.76 -14.36
C LEU A 118 9.52 -18.18 -15.58
N HIS A 119 8.25 -18.52 -15.35
CA HIS A 119 7.31 -18.82 -16.43
C HIS A 119 7.03 -17.55 -17.24
N ASP A 120 6.72 -16.45 -16.56
CA ASP A 120 6.40 -15.19 -17.21
C ASP A 120 7.61 -14.57 -17.94
N MET A 121 8.84 -14.90 -17.52
CA MET A 121 10.07 -14.55 -18.24
C MET A 121 10.32 -15.40 -19.49
N ASN A 122 9.47 -16.40 -19.78
CA ASN A 122 9.69 -17.40 -20.84
C ASN A 122 11.00 -18.19 -20.70
N ILE A 123 11.55 -18.32 -19.48
CA ILE A 123 12.77 -19.11 -19.22
C ILE A 123 12.41 -20.56 -18.94
N TRP A 124 11.46 -20.79 -18.02
CA TRP A 124 11.07 -22.13 -17.60
C TRP A 124 9.54 -22.26 -17.56
N LEU A 125 8.99 -22.86 -18.60
CA LEU A 125 7.55 -23.05 -18.75
C LEU A 125 7.08 -24.26 -17.93
N VAL A 126 5.98 -24.08 -17.20
CA VAL A 126 5.45 -25.06 -16.24
C VAL A 126 3.94 -25.20 -16.41
N PRO A 127 3.40 -26.42 -16.32
CA PRO A 127 1.97 -26.68 -16.53
C PRO A 127 1.10 -26.19 -15.35
N TRP A 128 1.70 -26.01 -14.17
CA TRP A 128 1.01 -25.55 -12.96
C TRP A 128 0.99 -24.02 -12.81
N TYR A 129 1.45 -23.27 -13.82
CA TYR A 129 1.48 -21.80 -13.80
C TYR A 129 0.10 -21.19 -13.51
N THR A 130 -0.89 -21.49 -14.35
CA THR A 130 -2.24 -20.94 -14.25
C THR A 130 -2.91 -21.26 -12.91
N PRO A 131 -2.94 -22.50 -12.41
CA PRO A 131 -3.58 -22.78 -11.12
C PRO A 131 -2.86 -22.07 -9.96
N VAL A 132 -1.52 -22.01 -9.95
CA VAL A 132 -0.78 -21.29 -8.89
C VAL A 132 -1.09 -19.79 -8.94
N LEU A 133 -1.13 -19.18 -10.12
CA LEU A 133 -1.44 -17.76 -10.27
C LEU A 133 -2.89 -17.43 -9.87
N VAL A 134 -3.83 -18.34 -10.12
CA VAL A 134 -5.23 -18.22 -9.67
C VAL A 134 -5.31 -18.25 -8.14
N GLU A 135 -4.63 -19.20 -7.48
CA GLU A 135 -4.60 -19.26 -6.02
C GLU A 135 -3.90 -18.04 -5.40
N ALA A 136 -2.82 -17.56 -6.03
CA ALA A 136 -2.14 -16.32 -5.62
C ALA A 136 -3.10 -15.12 -5.64
N ASN A 137 -3.87 -14.93 -6.71
CA ASN A 137 -4.82 -13.83 -6.82
C ASN A 137 -5.98 -13.94 -5.82
N LYS A 138 -6.42 -15.16 -5.47
CA LYS A 138 -7.42 -15.35 -4.40
C LYS A 138 -6.87 -14.91 -3.04
N LEU A 139 -5.63 -15.29 -2.72
CA LEU A 139 -4.97 -14.89 -1.47
C LEU A 139 -4.82 -13.37 -1.39
N TRP A 140 -4.42 -12.74 -2.49
CA TRP A 140 -4.32 -11.28 -2.56
C TRP A 140 -5.68 -10.60 -2.35
N PHE A 141 -6.73 -11.11 -3.00
CA PHE A 141 -8.10 -10.62 -2.78
C PHE A 141 -8.52 -10.73 -1.31
N TYR A 142 -8.31 -11.88 -0.67
CA TYR A 142 -8.66 -12.08 0.74
C TYR A 142 -7.84 -11.18 1.66
N ALA A 143 -6.56 -10.95 1.37
CA ALA A 143 -5.74 -10.01 2.12
C ALA A 143 -6.33 -8.60 2.08
N ILE A 144 -6.74 -8.11 0.90
CA ILE A 144 -7.39 -6.80 0.76
C ILE A 144 -8.72 -6.75 1.54
N CYS A 145 -9.55 -7.78 1.44
CA CYS A 145 -10.81 -7.87 2.19
C CYS A 145 -10.57 -7.79 3.71
N THR A 146 -9.60 -8.54 4.23
CA THR A 146 -9.24 -8.48 5.66
C THR A 146 -8.74 -7.08 6.05
N SER A 147 -7.90 -6.45 5.23
CA SER A 147 -7.43 -5.07 5.44
C SER A 147 -8.56 -4.03 5.44
N LEU A 148 -9.52 -4.16 4.53
CA LEU A 148 -10.69 -3.28 4.43
C LEU A 148 -11.61 -3.45 5.63
N THR A 149 -11.98 -4.68 5.99
CA THR A 149 -12.81 -4.94 7.18
C THR A 149 -12.16 -4.41 8.44
N ARG A 150 -10.84 -4.57 8.58
CA ARG A 150 -10.03 -4.01 9.66
C ARG A 150 -10.10 -2.49 9.72
N THR A 151 -9.89 -1.83 8.59
CA THR A 151 -9.90 -0.36 8.48
C THR A 151 -11.29 0.22 8.75
N ILE A 152 -12.34 -0.43 8.26
CA ILE A 152 -13.74 -0.07 8.52
C ILE A 152 -14.07 -0.25 10.01
N TRP A 153 -13.61 -1.35 10.63
CA TRP A 153 -13.80 -1.59 12.06
C TRP A 153 -13.14 -0.49 12.90
N GLN A 154 -11.90 -0.11 12.59
CA GLN A 154 -11.22 1.02 13.24
C GLN A 154 -12.00 2.32 13.05
N LEU A 155 -12.48 2.60 11.84
CA LEU A 155 -13.25 3.82 11.58
C LEU A 155 -14.58 3.86 12.35
N LEU A 156 -15.30 2.75 12.47
CA LEU A 156 -16.61 2.71 13.13
C LEU A 156 -16.50 2.69 14.67
N PHE A 157 -15.56 1.93 15.22
CA PHE A 157 -15.50 1.67 16.66
C PHE A 157 -14.44 2.50 17.40
N ASP A 158 -13.39 2.99 16.72
CA ASP A 158 -12.34 3.84 17.33
C ASP A 158 -12.67 5.35 17.24
N GLN A 159 -13.69 5.73 16.47
CA GLN A 159 -14.30 7.08 16.56
C GLN A 159 -15.04 7.26 17.90
N ASN A 160 -15.60 6.18 18.44
CA ASN A 160 -16.44 6.22 19.65
C ASN A 160 -15.61 6.42 20.95
N SER A 161 -14.33 6.06 20.92
CA SER A 161 -13.34 6.32 21.98
C SER A 161 -12.77 7.74 21.90
N ARG A 162 -12.60 8.29 20.69
CA ARG A 162 -12.06 9.66 20.46
C ARG A 162 -13.05 10.79 20.81
N ASN A 163 -14.35 10.52 20.79
CA ASN A 163 -15.40 11.51 21.10
C ASN A 163 -15.69 11.66 22.62
N ARG A 164 -14.92 10.97 23.48
CA ARG A 164 -15.08 10.93 24.95
C ARG A 164 -14.03 11.73 25.72
N GLU A 165 -13.34 12.70 25.12
CA GLU A 165 -12.61 13.69 25.92
C GLU A 165 -13.59 14.73 26.51
N PRO A 166 -13.78 14.80 27.85
CA PRO A 166 -14.56 15.86 28.44
C PRO A 166 -13.76 17.17 28.36
N ARG A 167 -14.31 18.12 27.62
CA ARG A 167 -13.88 19.52 27.59
C ARG A 167 -14.07 20.16 28.98
N SER A 168 -13.05 20.13 29.85
CA SER A 168 -13.03 20.92 31.09
C SER A 168 -11.75 21.78 31.25
N LYS A 169 -11.87 23.03 30.80
CA LYS A 169 -11.41 24.31 31.37
C LYS A 169 -10.07 24.41 32.17
N SER A 170 -9.18 25.24 31.60
CA SER A 170 -8.62 26.51 32.18
C SER A 170 -7.26 26.55 32.91
N LYS A 171 -6.28 27.15 32.20
CA LYS A 171 -5.28 28.21 32.53
C LYS A 171 -4.32 28.15 33.74
N ALA A 172 -3.11 28.66 33.45
CA ALA A 172 -2.00 29.18 34.30
C ALA A 172 -1.06 28.09 34.89
N GLU A 173 0.27 28.17 34.93
CA GLU A 173 1.31 29.13 34.52
C GLU A 173 2.69 28.41 34.63
N LYS A 174 3.70 28.90 33.90
CA LYS A 174 5.15 28.54 33.85
C LYS A 174 5.78 27.81 35.06
N ARG A 175 6.63 26.79 34.80
CA ARG A 175 8.12 26.84 35.00
C ARG A 175 8.84 25.54 34.59
N LYS A 176 10.10 25.75 34.15
CA LYS A 176 11.14 24.83 33.63
C LYS A 176 11.43 23.59 34.50
N SER A 177 11.71 22.44 33.88
CA SER A 177 12.97 21.68 34.09
C SER A 177 13.16 20.55 33.05
N LYS A 178 14.44 20.25 32.78
CA LYS A 178 14.97 19.24 31.84
C LYS A 178 14.59 17.81 32.26
N SER A 179 14.29 16.93 31.28
CA SER A 179 15.02 15.67 31.01
C SER A 179 14.20 14.65 30.21
N LYS A 180 14.90 14.00 29.26
CA LYS A 180 14.61 12.77 28.51
C LYS A 180 13.49 12.78 27.44
N PRO A 181 13.77 12.32 26.20
CA PRO A 181 12.75 12.11 25.19
C PRO A 181 11.91 10.88 25.58
N ALA A 182 10.69 11.11 26.03
CA ALA A 182 9.68 10.07 26.13
C ALA A 182 9.20 9.67 24.71
N PRO A 183 8.76 8.42 24.52
CA PRO A 183 8.51 7.84 23.21
C PRO A 183 7.35 8.56 22.51
N HIS A 184 7.43 8.63 21.19
CA HIS A 184 6.37 9.11 20.29
C HIS A 184 4.98 8.74 20.82
N SER A 185 4.18 9.75 21.14
CA SER A 185 2.75 9.59 21.30
C SER A 185 2.18 9.11 19.97
N THR A 186 1.84 7.82 19.90
CA THR A 186 1.15 7.21 18.77
C THR A 186 -0.27 7.77 18.73
N GLN A 187 -0.43 8.97 18.16
CA GLN A 187 -1.75 9.47 17.79
C GLN A 187 -2.33 8.48 16.77
N GLY A 188 -3.43 7.82 17.13
CA GLY A 188 -4.12 6.90 16.24
C GLY A 188 -4.41 7.56 14.88
N PRO A 189 -4.51 6.76 13.80
CA PRO A 189 -4.58 7.27 12.44
C PRO A 189 -5.68 8.34 12.30
N SER A 190 -5.37 9.42 11.56
CA SER A 190 -6.37 10.42 11.19
C SER A 190 -7.49 9.76 10.38
N SER A 191 -8.74 10.20 10.57
CA SER A 191 -9.89 9.71 9.78
C SER A 191 -9.62 9.79 8.27
N THR A 192 -8.92 10.85 7.83
CA THR A 192 -8.50 11.04 6.44
C THR A 192 -7.58 9.92 5.94
N ALA A 193 -6.68 9.42 6.80
CA ALA A 193 -5.77 8.33 6.44
C ALA A 193 -6.51 6.99 6.33
N LEU A 194 -7.51 6.75 7.18
CA LEU A 194 -8.36 5.55 7.10
C LEU A 194 -9.21 5.58 5.82
N ILE A 195 -9.82 6.71 5.49
CA ILE A 195 -10.59 6.87 4.24
C ILE A 195 -9.70 6.65 3.02
N ARG A 196 -8.49 7.21 3.00
CA ARG A 196 -7.51 6.99 1.92
C ARG A 196 -7.22 5.50 1.74
N LYS A 197 -6.97 4.77 2.83
CA LYS A 197 -6.77 3.31 2.79
C LYS A 197 -7.98 2.55 2.24
N ILE A 198 -9.19 2.96 2.61
CA ILE A 198 -10.42 2.35 2.07
C ILE A 198 -10.52 2.57 0.55
N VAL A 199 -10.24 3.79 0.07
CA VAL A 199 -10.28 4.09 -1.37
C VAL A 199 -9.20 3.30 -2.13
N VAL A 200 -7.97 3.27 -1.61
CA VAL A 200 -6.87 2.49 -2.20
C VAL A 200 -7.22 1.01 -2.26
N GLY A 201 -7.69 0.43 -1.15
CA GLY A 201 -8.09 -0.98 -1.10
C GLY A 201 -9.29 -1.29 -1.99
N GLY A 202 -10.27 -0.38 -2.09
CA GLY A 202 -11.43 -0.51 -2.96
C GLY A 202 -11.10 -0.43 -4.45
N CYS A 203 -10.08 0.34 -4.83
CA CYS A 203 -9.55 0.32 -6.19
C CYS A 203 -8.72 -0.95 -6.43
N ASP A 204 -7.87 -1.34 -5.49
CA ASP A 204 -6.95 -2.46 -5.66
C ASP A 204 -7.63 -3.82 -5.65
N ILE A 205 -8.77 -3.98 -4.96
CA ILE A 205 -9.54 -5.24 -4.97
C ILE A 205 -10.04 -5.62 -6.38
N THR A 206 -10.20 -4.62 -7.26
CA THR A 206 -10.66 -4.86 -8.63
C THR A 206 -9.64 -5.62 -9.48
N LEU A 207 -8.35 -5.54 -9.15
CA LEU A 207 -7.26 -6.21 -9.87
C LEU A 207 -7.33 -7.74 -9.73
N PRO A 208 -7.29 -8.34 -8.53
CA PRO A 208 -7.46 -9.78 -8.40
C PRO A 208 -8.88 -10.22 -8.76
N ALA A 209 -9.91 -9.41 -8.48
CA ALA A 209 -11.29 -9.76 -8.81
C ALA A 209 -11.53 -9.88 -10.32
N SER A 210 -10.95 -8.98 -11.13
CA SER A 210 -11.05 -9.05 -12.59
C SER A 210 -10.24 -10.21 -13.15
N PHE A 211 -9.03 -10.45 -12.64
CA PHE A 211 -8.21 -11.61 -13.01
C PHE A 211 -8.95 -12.94 -12.76
N LEU A 212 -9.67 -13.04 -11.64
CA LEU A 212 -10.46 -14.22 -11.28
C LEU A 212 -11.80 -14.34 -12.04
N GLY A 213 -12.18 -13.33 -12.83
CA GLY A 213 -13.47 -13.28 -13.52
C GLY A 213 -14.66 -13.05 -12.58
N TRP A 214 -14.43 -12.54 -11.37
CA TRP A 214 -15.49 -12.24 -10.39
C TRP A 214 -16.20 -10.90 -10.65
N THR A 215 -15.60 -10.03 -11.47
CA THR A 215 -16.18 -8.76 -11.89
C THR A 215 -16.02 -8.56 -13.41
N THR A 216 -16.95 -7.83 -14.01
CA THR A 216 -16.98 -7.53 -15.46
C THR A 216 -16.40 -6.14 -15.77
N LEU A 217 -15.57 -5.59 -14.88
CA LEU A 217 -14.90 -4.31 -15.14
C LEU A 217 -13.99 -4.45 -16.35
N GLY A 218 -14.17 -3.57 -17.33
CA GLY A 218 -13.28 -3.51 -18.50
C GLY A 218 -11.88 -2.99 -18.13
N ASP A 219 -10.91 -3.27 -19.00
CA ASP A 219 -9.49 -2.94 -18.81
C ASP A 219 -9.24 -1.45 -18.59
N LEU A 220 -10.08 -0.59 -19.17
CA LEU A 220 -10.05 0.86 -18.91
C LEU A 220 -10.38 1.20 -17.46
N GLY A 221 -11.42 0.58 -16.90
CA GLY A 221 -11.84 0.80 -15.52
C GLY A 221 -10.77 0.34 -14.52
N ILE A 222 -10.15 -0.81 -14.81
CA ILE A 222 -9.03 -1.34 -14.03
C ILE A 222 -7.83 -0.38 -14.08
N GLY A 223 -7.47 0.10 -15.27
CA GLY A 223 -6.39 1.06 -15.45
C GLY A 223 -6.62 2.36 -14.68
N VAL A 224 -7.82 2.94 -14.76
CA VAL A 224 -8.18 4.15 -14.00
C VAL A 224 -8.14 3.91 -12.49
N GLY A 225 -8.70 2.78 -12.02
CA GLY A 225 -8.65 2.40 -10.61
C GLY A 225 -7.21 2.29 -10.10
N MET A 226 -6.34 1.68 -10.91
CA MET A 226 -4.92 1.53 -10.61
C MET A 226 -4.19 2.88 -10.59
N VAL A 227 -4.55 3.86 -11.44
CA VAL A 227 -4.01 5.23 -11.35
C VAL A 227 -4.42 5.87 -10.02
N VAL A 228 -5.71 5.83 -9.68
CA VAL A 228 -6.23 6.46 -8.45
C VAL A 228 -5.57 5.85 -7.21
N SER A 229 -5.51 4.53 -7.11
CA SER A 229 -4.89 3.87 -5.95
C SER A 229 -3.40 4.18 -5.84
N THR A 230 -2.69 4.23 -6.95
CA THR A 230 -1.24 4.53 -6.98
C THR A 230 -0.95 5.96 -6.56
N VAL A 231 -1.72 6.94 -7.05
CA VAL A 231 -1.55 8.35 -6.68
C VAL A 231 -1.84 8.55 -5.19
N LEU A 232 -2.86 7.91 -4.65
CA LEU A 232 -3.17 8.01 -3.22
C LEU A 232 -2.10 7.33 -2.35
N ALA A 233 -1.63 6.15 -2.75
CA ALA A 233 -0.59 5.43 -2.02
C ALA A 233 0.78 6.15 -2.10
N SER A 234 1.06 6.85 -3.21
CA SER A 234 2.32 7.57 -3.37
C SER A 234 2.44 8.76 -2.43
N LEU A 235 1.33 9.40 -2.05
CA LEU A 235 1.31 10.45 -1.04
C LEU A 235 1.79 9.93 0.32
N ASP A 236 1.32 8.76 0.75
CA ASP A 236 1.71 8.17 2.03
C ASP A 236 3.21 7.80 2.05
N VAL A 237 3.71 7.27 0.93
CA VAL A 237 5.13 6.93 0.79
C VAL A 237 5.98 8.21 0.67
N TRP A 238 5.47 9.23 0.00
CA TRP A 238 6.14 10.53 -0.15
C TRP A 238 6.33 11.21 1.20
N GLU A 239 5.28 11.27 2.02
CA GLU A 239 5.32 11.83 3.38
C GLU A 239 6.34 11.11 4.26
N LYS A 240 6.42 9.77 4.16
CA LYS A 240 7.42 8.96 4.89
C LYS A 240 8.85 9.13 4.34
N ALA A 241 8.98 9.43 3.06
CA ALA A 241 10.26 9.54 2.40
C ALA A 241 10.92 10.90 2.63
N GLN A 242 10.19 11.97 2.95
CA GLN A 242 10.77 13.30 3.25
C GLN A 242 11.47 13.34 4.61
#